data_AF-A0A392NK37-F1
#
_entry.id   AF-A0A392NK37-F1
#
_cell.length_a   1.000
_cell.length_b   1.000
_cell.length_c   1.000
_cell.angle_alpha   90.00
_cell.angle_beta   90.00
_cell.angle_gamma   90.00
#
_symmetry.space_group_name_H-M   'P 1'
#
loop_
_entity.id
_entity.type
_entity.pdbx_description
1 polymer ?
#
loop_
_entity_poly.entity_id
_entity_poly.type
_entity_poly.pdbx_seq_one_letter_code
_entity_poly.pdbx_strand_id
1 'polypeptide(L)'
;NQCVNTEKSHYSGIVNGTIHVVAGGAGSHLSNFSQVTPKWSLYRDYDFGFVKLTAFNHSSLLFEYKKSRDGNVYDSFTISRNYRDVLACVHDGCEATTLAS
;
A
#
# COMPACT_ATOMS: atom_id res chain seq x y z
N ASN A 1 -12.64 -9.89 -3.81
CA ASN A 1 -11.85 -8.68 -4.17
C ASN A 1 -12.59 -7.43 -3.72
N GLN A 2 -12.53 -7.12 -2.42
CA GLN A 2 -13.22 -6.00 -1.80
C GLN A 2 -12.20 -5.12 -1.07
N CYS A 3 -12.33 -3.81 -1.20
CA CYS A 3 -11.53 -2.88 -0.40
C CYS A 3 -12.04 -2.89 1.04
N VAL A 4 -11.12 -3.03 1.99
CA VAL A 4 -11.39 -3.03 3.44
C VAL A 4 -11.08 -1.67 4.09
N ASN A 5 -10.62 -0.72 3.29
CA ASN A 5 -10.38 0.67 3.64
C ASN A 5 -10.71 1.54 2.40
N THR A 6 -11.26 2.74 2.62
CA THR A 6 -11.66 3.69 1.56
C THR A 6 -10.64 4.81 1.33
N GLU A 7 -9.65 4.94 2.22
CA GLU A 7 -8.54 5.87 2.07
C GLU A 7 -7.73 5.57 0.81
N LYS A 8 -7.15 6.62 0.23
CA LYS A 8 -6.39 6.51 -1.02
C LYS A 8 -4.92 6.82 -0.86
N SER A 9 -4.59 7.82 -0.04
CA SER A 9 -3.23 8.32 0.16
C SER A 9 -2.80 8.43 1.62
N HIS A 10 -3.73 8.50 2.58
CA HIS A 10 -3.42 8.69 3.99
C HIS A 10 -4.03 7.59 4.85
N TYR A 11 -3.33 6.47 4.96
CA TYR A 11 -3.76 5.35 5.77
C TYR A 11 -3.36 5.55 7.23
N SER A 12 -4.28 5.26 8.14
CA SER A 12 -4.00 5.30 9.57
C SER A 12 -4.76 4.24 10.35
N GLY A 13 -4.28 3.95 11.56
CA GLY A 13 -4.91 3.00 12.47
C GLY A 13 -4.72 1.54 12.06
N ILE A 14 -5.75 0.73 12.34
CA ILE A 14 -5.71 -0.73 12.30
C ILE A 14 -5.56 -1.26 10.86
N VAL A 15 -4.82 -2.36 10.72
CA VAL A 15 -4.50 -2.98 9.44
C VAL A 15 -5.60 -3.93 8.98
N ASN A 16 -6.72 -3.39 8.48
CA ASN A 16 -7.84 -4.22 8.01
C ASN A 16 -7.51 -5.06 6.76
N GLY A 17 -6.41 -4.77 6.06
CA GLY A 17 -5.91 -5.58 4.96
C GLY A 17 -4.62 -5.05 4.36
N THR A 18 -4.10 -5.78 3.36
CA THR A 18 -2.79 -5.52 2.75
C THR A 18 -2.91 -4.65 1.50
N ILE A 19 -2.03 -3.65 1.37
CA ILE A 19 -1.86 -2.89 0.13
C ILE A 19 -0.94 -3.69 -0.79
N HIS A 20 -1.40 -3.97 -2.01
CA HIS A 20 -0.61 -4.65 -3.03
C HIS A 20 -0.14 -3.65 -4.09
N VAL A 21 1.16 -3.68 -4.40
CA VAL A 21 1.79 -2.79 -5.38
C VAL A 21 2.50 -3.62 -6.44
N VAL A 22 2.29 -3.27 -7.71
CA VAL A 22 3.05 -3.82 -8.84
C VAL A 22 4.04 -2.76 -9.32
N ALA A 23 5.33 -3.01 -9.13
CA ALA A 23 6.43 -2.11 -9.50
C ALA A 23 7.42 -2.76 -10.49
N GLY A 24 6.90 -3.47 -11.49
CA GLY A 24 7.71 -4.21 -12.49
C GLY A 24 8.26 -3.37 -13.64
N GLY A 25 7.95 -2.08 -13.69
CA GLY A 25 8.36 -1.16 -14.77
C GLY A 25 9.79 -0.65 -14.66
N ALA A 26 10.77 -1.50 -14.34
CA ALA A 26 12.14 -1.04 -14.08
C ALA A 26 12.98 -0.78 -15.34
N GLY A 27 12.58 -1.29 -16.53
CA GLY A 27 13.32 -1.04 -17.78
C GLY A 27 13.15 -2.07 -18.91
N SER A 28 12.38 -3.15 -18.72
CA SER A 28 12.07 -4.12 -19.79
C SER A 28 10.96 -3.61 -20.73
N HIS A 29 10.45 -4.43 -21.65
CA HIS A 29 9.25 -4.10 -22.40
C HIS A 29 8.06 -3.86 -21.46
N LEU A 30 7.29 -2.79 -21.72
CA LEU A 30 6.08 -2.49 -20.95
C LEU A 30 4.93 -3.43 -21.36
N SER A 31 4.05 -3.73 -20.40
CA SER A 31 2.90 -4.63 -20.58
C SER A 31 1.59 -3.85 -20.42
N ASN A 32 0.71 -3.94 -21.42
CA ASN A 32 -0.53 -3.19 -21.42
C ASN A 32 -1.48 -3.65 -20.31
N PHE A 33 -2.19 -2.71 -19.71
CA PHE A 33 -3.28 -3.02 -18.79
C PHE A 33 -4.49 -3.59 -19.53
N SER A 34 -5.31 -4.36 -18.80
CA SER A 34 -6.66 -4.70 -19.26
C SER A 34 -7.52 -3.44 -19.44
N GLN A 35 -8.46 -3.50 -20.39
CA GLN A 35 -9.47 -2.45 -20.58
C GLN A 35 -10.38 -2.29 -19.36
N VAL A 36 -10.57 -3.37 -18.58
CA VAL A 36 -11.37 -3.35 -17.36
C VAL A 36 -10.52 -2.83 -16.21
N THR A 37 -11.02 -1.79 -15.54
CA THR A 37 -10.39 -1.24 -14.33
C THR A 37 -11.14 -1.77 -13.11
N PRO A 38 -10.55 -2.68 -12.32
CA PRO A 38 -11.22 -3.20 -11.14
C PRO A 38 -11.29 -2.13 -10.05
N LYS A 39 -12.33 -2.19 -9.20
CA LYS A 39 -12.58 -1.18 -8.15
C LYS A 39 -11.43 -0.99 -7.13
N TRP A 40 -10.56 -2.00 -6.97
CA TRP A 40 -9.42 -1.98 -6.06
C TRP A 40 -8.14 -1.38 -6.68
N SER A 41 -8.12 -1.12 -7.99
CA SER A 41 -6.95 -0.53 -8.66
C SER A 41 -7.01 0.99 -8.54
N LEU A 42 -6.27 1.54 -7.57
CA LEU A 42 -6.25 2.99 -7.30
C LEU A 42 -5.42 3.77 -8.32
N TYR A 43 -4.21 3.30 -8.60
CA TYR A 43 -3.26 3.96 -9.49
C TYR A 43 -2.67 2.96 -10.48
N ARG A 44 -2.43 3.41 -11.72
CA ARG A 44 -1.82 2.64 -12.80
C ARG A 44 -0.97 3.56 -13.65
N ASP A 45 0.24 3.15 -13.95
CA ASP A 45 1.12 3.86 -14.88
C ASP A 45 1.72 2.88 -15.88
N TYR A 46 1.71 3.28 -17.16
CA TYR A 46 2.32 2.54 -18.26
C TYR A 46 3.59 3.29 -18.68
N ASP A 47 4.56 3.31 -17.77
CA ASP A 47 5.84 4.00 -17.94
C ASP A 47 6.89 3.32 -17.05
N PHE A 48 8.14 3.70 -17.23
CA PHE A 48 9.24 3.21 -16.39
C PHE A 48 9.29 3.96 -15.07
N GLY A 49 9.46 3.21 -13.98
CA GLY A 49 9.56 3.79 -12.65
C GLY A 49 9.96 2.78 -11.59
N PHE A 50 10.13 3.29 -10.39
CA PHE A 50 10.54 2.52 -9.21
C PHE A 50 9.86 3.06 -7.97
N VAL A 51 9.84 2.23 -6.92
CA VAL A 51 9.27 2.60 -5.62
C VAL A 51 10.39 2.97 -4.66
N LYS A 52 10.12 3.99 -3.84
CA LYS A 52 10.94 4.37 -2.69
C LYS A 52 10.08 4.34 -1.44
N LEU A 53 10.57 3.64 -0.41
CA LEU A 53 9.96 3.59 0.92
C LEU A 53 10.82 4.40 1.90
N THR A 54 10.19 5.28 2.67
CA THR A 54 10.84 6.09 3.70
C THR A 54 10.13 5.86 5.03
N ALA A 55 10.77 5.14 5.94
CA ALA A 55 10.31 5.02 7.32
C ALA A 55 10.85 6.22 8.12
N PHE A 56 9.98 7.16 8.48
CA PHE A 56 10.38 8.34 9.24
C PHE A 56 10.60 8.02 10.71
N ASN A 57 9.80 7.11 11.25
CA ASN A 57 9.87 6.62 12.61
C ASN A 57 9.10 5.28 12.72
N HIS A 58 8.90 4.81 13.95
CA HIS A 58 8.22 3.53 14.23
C HIS A 58 6.72 3.53 13.88
N SER A 59 6.12 4.72 13.73
CA SER A 59 4.70 4.89 13.46
C SER A 59 4.39 5.41 12.05
N SER A 60 5.37 5.98 11.33
CA SER A 60 5.14 6.69 10.07
C SER A 60 6.01 6.16 8.94
N LEU A 61 5.35 5.70 7.87
CA LEU A 61 5.94 5.23 6.62
C LEU A 61 5.41 6.08 5.46
N LEU A 62 6.27 6.45 4.53
CA LEU A 62 5.93 7.05 3.25
C LEU A 62 6.34 6.12 2.11
N PHE A 63 5.39 5.91 1.20
CA PHE A 63 5.59 5.27 -0.08
C PHE A 63 5.57 6.33 -1.18
N GLU A 64 6.53 6.26 -2.10
CA GLU A 64 6.60 7.10 -3.30
C GLU A 64 6.88 6.22 -4.52
N TYR A 65 6.04 6.32 -5.54
CA TYR A 65 6.33 5.84 -6.88
C TYR A 65 6.90 6.98 -7.72
N LYS A 66 8.06 6.72 -8.33
CA LYS A 66 8.82 7.70 -9.09
C LYS A 66 9.04 7.21 -10.50
N LYS A 67 8.87 8.08 -11.49
CA LYS A 67 9.20 7.72 -12.87
C LYS A 67 10.70 7.82 -13.10
N SER A 68 11.24 6.88 -13.88
CA SER A 68 12.66 6.81 -14.18
C SER A 68 13.12 7.95 -15.10
N ARG A 69 12.22 8.54 -15.88
CA ARG A 69 12.53 9.60 -16.86
C ARG A 69 12.98 10.91 -16.22
N ASP A 70 12.42 11.27 -15.06
CA ASP A 70 12.62 12.57 -14.40
C ASP A 70 12.89 12.46 -12.90
N GLY A 71 12.67 11.29 -12.30
CA GLY A 71 12.79 11.11 -10.86
C GLY A 71 11.76 11.90 -10.06
N ASN A 72 10.65 12.33 -10.66
CA ASN A 72 9.55 12.98 -9.94
C ASN A 72 8.59 11.93 -9.36
N VAL A 73 7.84 12.32 -8.33
CA VAL A 73 6.83 11.47 -7.68
C VAL A 73 5.51 11.58 -8.43
N TYR A 74 4.89 10.45 -8.75
CA TYR A 74 3.64 10.38 -9.52
C TYR A 74 2.50 9.65 -8.78
N ASP A 75 2.84 8.82 -7.80
CA ASP A 75 1.89 8.25 -6.83
C ASP A 75 2.57 8.17 -5.47
N SER A 76 1.81 8.38 -4.41
CA SER A 76 2.34 8.33 -3.04
C SER A 76 1.23 8.08 -2.02
N PHE A 77 1.61 7.42 -0.93
CA PHE A 77 0.75 7.30 0.23
C PHE A 77 1.57 7.20 1.51
N THR A 78 0.94 7.60 2.61
CA THR A 78 1.49 7.50 3.96
C THR A 78 0.73 6.47 4.76
N ILE A 79 1.44 5.77 5.64
CA ILE A 79 0.85 4.94 6.69
C ILE A 79 1.29 5.52 8.03
N SER A 80 0.31 5.93 8.86
CA SER A 80 0.54 6.40 10.23
C SER A 80 -0.21 5.53 11.24
N ARG A 81 0.50 4.71 12.01
CA ARG A 81 -0.11 3.78 12.97
C ARG A 81 0.82 3.46 14.12
N ASN A 82 0.26 3.22 15.29
CA ASN A 82 1.00 2.82 16.48
C ASN A 82 1.10 1.30 16.58
N TYR A 83 2.00 0.81 17.43
CA TYR A 83 2.18 -0.63 17.64
C TYR A 83 0.89 -1.34 18.07
N ARG A 84 0.03 -0.67 18.85
CA ARG A 84 -1.29 -1.20 19.25
C ARG A 84 -2.22 -1.46 18.06
N ASP A 85 -2.13 -0.65 17.01
CA ASP A 85 -2.96 -0.81 15.81
C ASP A 85 -2.52 -2.02 14.97
N VAL A 86 -1.27 -2.45 15.12
CA VAL A 86 -0.73 -3.67 14.50
C VAL A 86 -1.19 -4.92 15.26
N LEU A 87 -1.35 -4.82 16.59
CA LEU A 87 -1.81 -5.93 17.43
C LEU A 87 -3.34 -6.05 17.51
N ALA A 88 -4.07 -5.08 16.98
CA ALA A 88 -5.52 -5.10 17.02
C ALA A 88 -6.07 -6.24 16.16
N CYS A 89 -7.10 -6.92 16.67
CA CYS A 89 -7.76 -7.98 15.93
C CYS A 89 -8.50 -7.43 14.70
N VAL A 90 -8.30 -8.10 13.56
CA VAL A 90 -8.98 -7.83 12.30
C VAL A 90 -9.64 -9.10 11.76
N HIS A 91 -10.47 -8.96 10.73
CA HIS A 91 -11.07 -10.10 10.05
C HIS A 91 -9.98 -11.09 9.62
N ASP A 92 -10.10 -12.36 10.03
CA ASP A 92 -9.12 -13.44 9.82
C ASP A 92 -7.70 -13.16 10.38
N GLY A 93 -7.55 -12.17 11.26
CA GLY A 93 -6.27 -11.76 11.86
C GLY A 93 -6.42 -11.43 13.34
N CYS A 94 -6.84 -12.41 14.15
CA CYS A 94 -6.97 -12.27 15.59
C CYS A 94 -6.37 -13.50 16.28
N GLU A 95 -5.50 -13.25 17.27
CA GLU A 95 -4.85 -14.30 18.04
C GLU A 95 -5.83 -14.97 19.01
N ALA A 96 -5.58 -16.25 19.33
CA ALA A 96 -6.40 -16.99 20.27
C ALA A 96 -6.29 -16.41 21.68
N THR A 97 -7.42 -16.33 22.39
CA THR A 97 -7.49 -15.85 23.77
C THR A 97 -7.88 -16.99 24.72
N THR A 98 -7.47 -16.88 25.98
CA THR A 98 -7.89 -17.77 27.06
C THR A 98 -8.78 -17.02 28.05
N LEU A 99 -9.71 -17.72 28.70
CA LEU A 99 -10.56 -17.17 29.76
C LEU A 99 -9.89 -17.21 31.15
N ALA A 100 -8.67 -17.75 31.24
CA ALA A 100 -7.90 -17.76 32.48
C ALA A 100 -7.40 -16.34 32.85
N SER A 101 -7.48 -15.99 34.13
CA SER A 101 -7.03 -14.72 34.71
C SER A 101 -5.85 -14.90 35.64
#